data_AF-A0A2S3WK90-F1
#
_entry.id   AF-A0A2S3WK90-F1
#
_cell.length_a   1.000
_cell.length_b   1.000
_cell.length_c   1.000
_cell.angle_alpha   90.00
_cell.angle_beta   90.00
_cell.angle_gamma   90.00
#
_symmetry.space_group_name_H-M   'P 1'
#
loop_
_entity.id
_entity.type
_entity.pdbx_description
1 polymer ?
#
loop_
_entity_poly.entity_id
_entity_poly.type
_entity_poly.pdbx_seq_one_letter_code
_entity_poly.pdbx_strand_id
1 'polypeptide(L)' 'MLNLVTDQRPGEPDLLSALKHAAFEIRSLAGDVLKAIAAPAAGWTHQQLMAVAHEHESITRDGANGYLGGEWIGSSEI' A
#
# COMPACT_ATOMS: atom_id res chain seq x y z
N MET A 1 11.13 1.60 4.60
CA MET A 1 10.25 1.07 3.53
C MET A 1 8.94 0.56 4.14
N LEU A 2 7.79 0.67 3.45
CA LEU A 2 6.53 0.05 3.90
C LEU A 2 6.57 -1.47 3.67
N ASN A 3 6.15 -2.24 4.67
CA ASN A 3 5.89 -3.68 4.54
C ASN A 3 4.38 -3.88 4.33
N LEU A 4 4.00 -4.34 3.13
CA LEU A 4 2.60 -4.45 2.72
C LEU A 4 2.08 -5.88 2.85
N VAL A 5 0.98 -6.07 3.56
CA VAL A 5 0.29 -7.36 3.79
C VAL A 5 -0.74 -7.63 2.69
N THR A 6 -0.27 -7.61 1.45
CA THR A 6 -1.10 -7.84 0.26
C THR A 6 -0.72 -9.11 -0.50
N ASP A 7 0.23 -9.89 0.02
CA ASP A 7 0.52 -11.24 -0.47
C ASP A 7 -0.56 -12.21 -0.01
N GLN A 8 -1.43 -12.65 -0.92
CA GLN A 8 -2.40 -13.69 -0.61
C GLN A 8 -1.75 -15.07 -0.62
N ARG A 9 -1.87 -15.82 0.48
CA ARG A 9 -1.46 -17.23 0.57
C ARG A 9 -2.68 -18.16 0.45
N PRO A 10 -2.48 -19.45 0.11
CA PRO A 10 -3.58 -20.41 0.04
C PRO A 10 -4.37 -20.46 1.35
N GLY A 11 -5.68 -20.21 1.27
CA GLY A 11 -6.58 -20.17 2.43
C GLY A 11 -6.80 -18.78 3.04
N GLU A 12 -6.10 -17.75 2.57
CA GLU A 12 -6.29 -16.37 3.02
C GLU A 12 -7.33 -15.62 2.16
N PRO A 13 -8.06 -14.65 2.74
CA PRO A 13 -8.92 -13.75 1.99
C PRO A 13 -8.16 -12.96 0.93
N ASP A 14 -8.74 -12.81 -0.27
CA ASP A 14 -8.18 -11.96 -1.31
C ASP A 14 -8.52 -10.48 -1.03
N LEU A 15 -7.62 -9.79 -0.34
CA LEU A 15 -7.75 -8.38 -0.03
C LEU A 15 -7.62 -7.49 -1.28
N LEU A 16 -6.83 -7.93 -2.26
CA LEU A 16 -6.44 -7.09 -3.38
C LEU A 16 -7.53 -7.03 -4.45
N SER A 17 -8.21 -8.14 -4.75
CA SER A 17 -9.18 -8.19 -5.86
C SER A 17 -10.29 -7.15 -5.75
N ALA A 18 -10.77 -6.86 -4.54
CA ALA A 18 -11.80 -5.84 -4.32
C ALA A 18 -11.26 -4.40 -4.45
N LEU A 19 -9.98 -4.19 -4.16
CA LEU A 19 -9.37 -2.86 -4.01
C LEU A 19 -8.33 -2.53 -5.09
N LYS A 20 -8.04 -3.44 -6.01
CA LYS A 20 -6.94 -3.31 -6.99
C LYS A 20 -7.06 -2.09 -7.90
N HIS A 21 -8.26 -1.53 -8.07
CA HIS A 21 -8.48 -0.32 -8.88
C HIS A 21 -8.57 0.97 -8.05
N ALA A 22 -8.43 0.87 -6.72
CA ALA A 22 -8.43 2.02 -5.83
C ALA A 22 -7.04 2.70 -5.80
N ALA A 23 -7.04 3.98 -5.40
CA ALA A 23 -5.79 4.71 -5.19
C ALA A 23 -5.00 4.08 -4.03
N PHE A 24 -3.68 3.95 -4.22
CA PHE A 24 -2.74 3.61 -3.16
C PHE A 24 -2.23 4.89 -2.52
N GLU A 25 -2.35 4.99 -1.20
CA GLU A 25 -1.96 6.14 -0.42
C GLU A 25 -0.90 5.77 0.61
N ILE A 26 0.14 6.57 0.69
CA ILE A 26 1.13 6.55 1.75
C ILE A 26 0.75 7.68 2.70
N ARG A 27 0.48 7.34 3.96
CA ARG A 27 0.07 8.30 4.98
C ARG A 27 1.06 8.36 6.13
N SER A 28 1.23 9.52 6.74
CA SER A 28 2.00 9.67 7.98
C SER A 28 1.33 8.87 9.12
N LEU A 29 2.03 8.67 10.23
CA LEU A 29 1.43 8.07 11.44
C LEU A 29 0.28 8.92 12.02
N ALA A 30 0.25 10.23 11.73
CA ALA A 30 -0.85 11.12 12.11
C ALA A 30 -2.05 11.04 11.15
N GLY A 31 -1.92 10.33 10.02
CA GLY A 31 -2.97 10.13 9.02
C GLY A 31 -2.93 11.08 7.82
N ASP A 32 -1.96 11.99 7.75
CA ASP A 32 -1.81 12.91 6.61
C ASP A 32 -1.37 12.16 5.35
N VAL A 33 -1.97 12.47 4.21
CA VAL A 33 -1.56 11.86 2.92
C VAL A 33 -0.24 12.47 2.46
N LEU A 34 0.82 11.65 2.47
CA LEU A 34 2.15 12.01 1.98
C LEU A 34 2.27 11.79 0.47
N LYS A 35 1.59 10.76 -0.05
CA LYS A 35 1.53 10.43 -1.47
C LYS A 35 0.24 9.68 -1.80
N ALA A 36 -0.32 9.97 -2.97
CA ALA A 36 -1.40 9.18 -3.57
C ALA A 36 -1.03 8.79 -5.01
N ILE A 37 -1.23 7.51 -5.37
CA ILE A 37 -0.96 6.97 -6.70
C ILE A 37 -2.25 6.33 -7.23
N ALA A 38 -2.68 6.75 -8.42
CA ALA A 38 -3.83 6.15 -9.10
C ALA A 38 -3.52 4.70 -9.51
N ALA A 39 -4.53 3.84 -9.47
CA ALA A 39 -4.35 2.45 -9.86
C ALA A 39 -3.99 2.31 -11.35
N PRO A 40 -3.16 1.33 -11.70
CA PRO A 40 -2.99 0.90 -13.09
C PRO A 40 -4.33 0.46 -13.69
N ALA A 41 -4.47 0.56 -15.01
CA ALA A 41 -5.69 0.14 -15.71
C ALA A 41 -6.05 -1.34 -15.46
N ALA A 42 -5.05 -2.21 -15.33
CA ALA A 42 -5.23 -3.63 -15.01
C ALA A 42 -5.47 -3.89 -13.50
N GLY A 43 -5.37 -2.86 -12.67
CA GLY A 43 -5.35 -2.94 -11.22
C GLY A 43 -3.96 -3.23 -10.68
N TRP A 44 -3.80 -3.00 -9.38
CA TRP A 44 -2.60 -3.31 -8.64
C TRP A 44 -2.33 -4.82 -8.57
N THR A 45 -1.05 -5.16 -8.54
CA THR A 45 -0.53 -6.42 -8.01
C THR A 45 0.28 -6.16 -6.75
N HIS A 46 0.48 -7.19 -5.91
CA HIS A 46 1.37 -7.09 -4.75
C HIS A 46 2.76 -6.55 -5.12
N GLN A 47 3.36 -7.07 -6.20
CA GLN A 47 4.69 -6.64 -6.66
C GLN A 47 4.72 -5.17 -7.07
N GLN A 48 3.67 -4.66 -7.72
CA GLN A 48 3.60 -3.25 -8.09
C GLN A 48 3.47 -2.34 -6.86
N LEU A 49 2.66 -2.73 -5.87
CA LEU A 49 2.55 -1.99 -4.61
C LEU A 49 3.88 -1.96 -3.86
N MET A 50 4.59 -3.09 -3.79
CA MET A 50 5.92 -3.16 -3.18
C MET A 50 6.95 -2.32 -3.93
N ALA A 51 6.90 -2.27 -5.27
CA ALA A 51 7.76 -1.40 -6.06
C ALA A 51 7.53 0.08 -5.75
N VAL A 52 6.27 0.51 -5.66
CA VAL A 52 5.91 1.90 -5.29
C VAL A 52 6.35 2.20 -3.85
N ALA A 53 6.16 1.27 -2.92
CA ALA A 53 6.62 1.40 -1.54
C ALA A 53 8.15 1.57 -1.44
N HIS A 54 8.90 0.85 -2.26
CA HIS A 54 10.36 0.97 -2.33
C HIS A 54 10.78 2.32 -2.94
N GLU A 55 10.17 2.72 -4.06
CA GLU A 55 10.43 4.01 -4.72
C GLU A 55 10.22 5.20 -3.77
N HIS A 56 9.25 5.09 -2.86
CA HIS A 56 8.87 6.13 -1.91
C HIS A 56 9.43 5.91 -0.51
N GLU A 57 10.43 5.06 -0.32
CA GLU A 57 11.00 4.79 1.00
C GLU A 57 11.49 6.08 1.70
N SER A 58 12.03 7.04 0.96
CA SER A 58 12.56 8.30 1.50
C SER A 58 11.53 9.12 2.27
N ILE A 59 10.25 9.06 1.89
CA ILE A 59 9.15 9.79 2.55
C ILE A 59 8.51 8.99 3.70
N THR A 60 9.02 7.80 3.98
CA THR A 60 8.52 6.91 5.06
C THR A 60 9.50 6.79 6.24
N ARG A 61 10.57 7.59 6.25
CA ARG A 61 11.64 7.52 7.27
C ARG A 61 11.17 7.84 8.69
N ASP A 62 10.16 8.70 8.81
CA ASP A 62 9.58 9.08 10.11
C ASP A 62 8.38 8.19 10.50
N GLY A 63 8.20 7.06 9.82
CA GLY A 63 7.06 6.18 9.98
C GLY A 63 5.92 6.53 9.02
N ALA A 64 5.32 5.51 8.41
CA ALA A 64 4.18 5.67 7.52
C ALA A 64 3.30 4.41 7.48
N ASN A 65 2.06 4.61 7.07
CA ASN A 65 1.08 3.56 6.79
C ASN A 65 0.72 3.55 5.30
N GLY A 66 0.53 2.35 4.74
CA GLY A 66 0.00 2.14 3.40
C GLY A 66 -1.50 1.88 3.45
N TYR A 67 -2.25 2.58 2.61
CA TYR A 67 -3.69 2.43 2.46
C TYR A 67 -4.07 2.18 1.00
N LEU A 68 -5.04 1.30 0.76
CA LEU A 68 -5.58 1.06 -0.57
C LEU A 68 -7.11 1.21 -0.52
N GLY A 69 -7.65 2.22 -1.18
CA GLY A 69 -9.09 2.50 -1.14
C GLY A 69 -9.63 2.83 0.25
N GLY A 70 -8.78 3.35 1.15
CA GLY A 70 -9.13 3.66 2.53
C GLY A 70 -8.91 2.52 3.52
N GLU A 71 -8.63 1.30 3.05
CA GLU A 71 -8.27 0.17 3.90
C GLU A 71 -6.78 0.15 4.18
N TRP A 72 -6.40 -0.11 5.42
CA TRP A 72 -5.00 -0.23 5.81
C TRP A 72 -4.42 -1.55 5.27
N ILE A 73 -3.25 -1.49 4.63
CA ILE A 73 -2.62 -2.64 3.98
C ILE A 73 -1.14 -2.82 4.34
N GLY A 74 -0.62 -2.07 5.31
CA GLY A 74 0.77 -2.21 5.74
C GLY A 74 1.33 -0.97 6.43
N SER A 75 2.52 -1.12 7.02
CA SER A 75 3.22 -0.05 7.73
C SER A 75 4.73 -0.22 7.60
N SER A 76 5.48 0.85 7.85
CA SER A 76 6.93 0.80 7.99
C SER A 76 7.41 0.27 9.34
N GLU A 77 6.50 0.11 10.32
CA GLU A 77 6.83 -0.28 11.71
C GLU A 77 6.58 -1.77 12.02
N ILE A 78 6.26 -2.59 11.00
CA ILE A 78 5.96 -4.02 11.12
C ILE A 78 7.15 -4.86 10.68
#